data_AF-A0A9Q3JW33-F1
#
_entry.id   AF-A0A9Q3JW33-F1
#
_cell.length_a   1.000
_cell.length_b   1.000
_cell.length_c   1.000
_cell.angle_alpha   90.00
_cell.angle_beta   90.00
_cell.angle_gamma   90.00
#
_symmetry.space_group_name_H-M   'P 1'
#
loop_
_entity.id
_entity.type
_entity.pdbx_description
1 polymer ?
#
loop_
_entity_poly.entity_id
_entity_poly.type
_entity_poly.pdbx_seq_one_letter_code
_entity_poly.pdbx_strand_id
1 'polypeptide(L)'
;MSSTNKFDLANLKEALSSVDDINARVKKRIELENLGHGITPHLAQDGSDFNLWYHSLSNLIDGLYDIDTYFSKASDDHDKSRDRAIQIFICKSIHQELLSYTEGLHSARSNFQSLQKRFQHKSWSQVMVILNWILNLNCEP
;
A
#
# COMPACT_ATOMS: atom_id res chain seq x y z
N MET A 1 -15.49 50.05 29.40
CA MET A 1 -16.35 48.96 28.90
C MET A 1 -15.53 48.13 27.93
N SER A 2 -15.36 46.84 28.25
CA SER A 2 -14.45 45.88 27.63
C SER A 2 -15.02 45.35 26.31
N SER A 3 -14.29 45.44 25.20
CA SER A 3 -14.70 44.90 23.89
C SER A 3 -13.69 43.93 23.26
N THR A 4 -12.70 43.45 24.00
CA THR A 4 -11.51 42.77 23.43
C THR A 4 -11.33 41.31 23.88
N ASN A 5 -12.41 40.52 24.04
CA ASN A 5 -12.24 39.12 24.50
C ASN A 5 -13.07 38.04 23.79
N LYS A 6 -13.96 38.40 22.86
CA LYS A 6 -14.81 37.41 22.18
C LYS A 6 -14.32 37.03 20.78
N PHE A 7 -13.63 37.95 20.10
CA PHE A 7 -13.11 37.75 18.75
C PHE A 7 -11.83 36.88 18.76
N ASP A 8 -10.93 37.11 19.73
CA ASP A 8 -9.68 36.34 19.85
C ASP A 8 -9.90 34.91 20.32
N LEU A 9 -10.89 34.69 21.19
CA LEU A 9 -11.18 33.36 21.72
C LEU A 9 -11.81 32.42 20.68
N ALA A 10 -12.53 32.96 19.69
CA ALA A 10 -13.09 32.20 18.59
C ALA A 10 -11.97 31.74 17.61
N ASN A 11 -11.09 32.67 17.23
CA ASN A 11 -9.96 32.38 16.35
C ASN A 11 -8.99 31.38 16.97
N LEU A 12 -8.73 31.47 18.28
CA LEU A 12 -7.90 30.52 19.00
C LEU A 12 -8.52 29.11 19.06
N LYS A 13 -9.84 29.02 19.23
CA LYS A 13 -10.56 27.73 19.21
C LYS A 13 -10.55 27.07 17.84
N GLU A 14 -10.72 27.86 16.78
CA GLU A 14 -10.64 27.38 15.40
C GLU A 14 -9.22 26.89 15.07
N ALA A 15 -8.19 27.66 15.44
CA ALA A 15 -6.80 27.25 15.28
C ALA A 15 -6.47 25.96 16.04
N LEU A 16 -6.94 25.82 17.28
CA LEU A 16 -6.74 24.60 18.08
C LEU A 16 -7.43 23.39 17.45
N SER A 17 -8.68 23.53 17.00
CA SER A 17 -9.40 22.47 16.30
C SER A 17 -8.71 22.02 15.00
N SER A 18 -8.09 22.96 14.29
CA SER A 18 -7.30 22.67 13.09
C SER A 18 -6.03 21.86 13.40
N VAL A 19 -5.34 22.21 14.49
CA VAL A 19 -4.16 21.46 14.97
C VAL A 19 -4.55 20.03 15.38
N ASP A 20 -5.68 19.85 16.07
CA ASP A 20 -6.17 18.53 16.46
C ASP A 20 -6.51 17.66 15.23
N ASP A 21 -7.14 18.22 14.20
CA ASP A 21 -7.37 17.52 12.92
C ASP A 21 -6.06 17.11 12.24
N ILE A 22 -5.09 18.02 12.16
CA ILE A 22 -3.77 17.74 11.59
C ILE A 22 -3.09 16.60 12.35
N ASN A 23 -3.10 16.64 13.69
CA ASN A 23 -2.51 15.61 14.53
C ASN A 23 -3.19 14.24 14.31
N ALA A 24 -4.52 14.21 14.19
CA ALA A 24 -5.26 13.00 13.90
C ALA A 24 -4.88 12.41 12.53
N ARG A 25 -4.75 13.25 11.50
CA ARG A 25 -4.34 12.85 10.16
C ARG A 25 -2.90 12.36 10.11
N VAL A 26 -1.98 13.03 10.82
CA VAL A 26 -0.58 12.60 10.94
C VAL A 26 -0.50 11.24 11.65
N LYS A 27 -1.20 11.08 12.77
CA LYS A 27 -1.26 9.80 13.48
C LYS A 27 -1.78 8.69 12.58
N LYS A 28 -2.90 8.92 11.89
CA LYS A 28 -3.46 7.94 10.96
C LYS A 28 -2.49 7.58 9.83
N ARG A 29 -1.76 8.56 9.30
CA ARG A 29 -0.73 8.34 8.27
C ARG A 29 0.40 7.45 8.81
N ILE A 30 0.90 7.72 10.02
CA ILE A 30 1.94 6.90 10.65
C ILE A 30 1.46 5.45 10.86
N GLU A 31 0.23 5.26 11.33
CA GLU A 31 -0.36 3.92 11.48
C GLU A 31 -0.38 3.16 10.15
N LEU A 32 -0.82 3.82 9.06
CA LEU A 32 -0.85 3.21 7.73
C LEU A 32 0.56 2.91 7.20
N GLU A 33 1.52 3.82 7.42
CA GLU A 33 2.91 3.59 7.02
C GLU A 33 3.53 2.41 7.77
N ASN A 34 3.24 2.26 9.07
CA ASN A 34 3.70 1.13 9.88
C ASN A 34 3.10 -0.20 9.41
N LEU A 35 1.81 -0.22 9.04
CA LEU A 35 1.19 -1.40 8.45
C LEU A 35 1.85 -1.80 7.12
N GLY A 36 2.18 -0.81 6.28
CA GLY A 36 2.91 -1.03 5.04
C GLY A 36 4.32 -1.59 5.26
N HIS A 37 5.09 -1.03 6.21
CA HIS A 37 6.38 -1.58 6.61
C HIS A 37 6.28 -2.97 7.27
N GLY A 38 5.11 -3.36 7.78
CA GLY A 38 4.88 -4.68 8.34
C GLY A 38 4.76 -5.79 7.30
N ILE A 39 4.54 -5.45 6.02
CA ILE A 39 4.40 -6.42 4.94
C ILE A 39 5.74 -7.12 4.70
N THR A 40 5.75 -8.45 4.86
CA THR A 40 6.94 -9.29 4.65
C THR A 40 6.60 -10.40 3.65
N PRO A 41 7.42 -10.63 2.61
CA PRO A 41 8.65 -9.89 2.29
C PRO A 41 8.36 -8.48 1.75
N HIS A 42 9.34 -7.58 1.86
CA HIS A 42 9.32 -6.32 1.12
C HIS A 42 9.80 -6.57 -0.30
N LEU A 43 9.04 -6.14 -1.30
CA LEU A 43 9.32 -6.38 -2.71
C LEU A 43 10.75 -5.98 -3.07
N ALA A 44 11.58 -6.98 -3.37
CA ALA A 44 12.96 -6.81 -3.75
C ALA A 44 13.10 -6.05 -5.07
N GLN A 45 14.22 -5.34 -5.24
CA GLN A 45 14.54 -4.58 -6.45
C GLN A 45 14.43 -5.41 -7.74
N ASP A 46 14.77 -6.70 -7.66
CA ASP A 46 14.75 -7.61 -8.80
C ASP A 46 13.38 -8.26 -9.04
N GLY A 47 12.44 -8.12 -8.10
CA GLY A 47 11.09 -8.69 -8.12
C GLY A 47 11.03 -10.19 -7.83
N SER A 48 12.10 -10.77 -7.26
CA SER A 48 12.19 -12.21 -6.99
C SER A 48 11.19 -12.72 -5.94
N ASP A 49 10.54 -11.83 -5.23
CA ASP A 49 9.57 -12.13 -4.19
C ASP A 49 8.19 -11.57 -4.54
N PHE A 50 7.96 -11.18 -5.80
CA PHE A 50 6.73 -10.51 -6.23
C PHE A 50 5.45 -11.26 -5.83
N ASN A 51 5.41 -12.57 -6.04
CA ASN A 51 4.24 -13.38 -5.68
C ASN A 51 4.03 -13.44 -4.15
N LEU A 52 5.11 -13.58 -3.39
CA LEU A 52 5.04 -13.62 -1.92
C LEU A 52 4.62 -12.27 -1.36
N TRP A 53 5.21 -11.18 -1.84
CA TRP A 53 4.82 -9.81 -1.53
C TRP A 53 3.35 -9.54 -1.86
N TYR A 54 2.89 -9.95 -3.05
CA TYR A 54 1.50 -9.80 -3.47
C TYR A 54 0.53 -10.53 -2.55
N HIS A 55 0.86 -11.75 -2.12
CA HIS A 55 0.05 -12.50 -1.16
C HIS A 55 -0.01 -11.80 0.20
N SER A 56 1.13 -11.34 0.72
CA SER A 56 1.17 -10.62 2.00
C SER A 56 0.39 -9.30 1.94
N LEU A 57 0.50 -8.55 0.84
CA LEU A 57 -0.28 -7.35 0.61
C LEU A 57 -1.78 -7.66 0.53
N SER A 58 -2.18 -8.69 -0.23
CA SER A 58 -3.58 -9.10 -0.37
C SER A 58 -4.19 -9.54 0.96
N ASN A 59 -3.45 -10.31 1.76
CA ASN A 59 -3.90 -10.74 3.09
C ASN A 59 -4.11 -9.55 4.04
N LEU A 60 -3.25 -8.53 3.99
CA LEU A 60 -3.44 -7.32 4.78
C LEU A 60 -4.69 -6.55 4.35
N ILE A 61 -4.90 -6.41 3.04
CA ILE A 61 -6.08 -5.72 2.48
C ILE A 61 -7.35 -6.44 2.90
N ASP A 62 -7.37 -7.77 2.76
CA ASP A 62 -8.49 -8.60 3.16
C ASP A 62 -8.77 -8.48 4.67
N GLY A 63 -7.74 -8.61 5.50
CA GLY A 63 -7.89 -8.47 6.95
C GLY A 63 -8.36 -7.10 7.45
N LEU A 64 -8.09 -6.02 6.69
CA LEU A 64 -8.51 -4.66 7.06
C LEU A 64 -9.85 -4.23 6.47
N TYR A 65 -10.21 -4.76 5.29
CA TYR A 65 -11.33 -4.24 4.50
C TYR A 65 -12.32 -5.31 4.03
N ASP A 66 -12.05 -6.60 4.25
CA ASP A 66 -12.86 -7.74 3.78
C ASP A 66 -12.97 -7.74 2.23
N ILE A 67 -11.81 -7.61 1.56
CA ILE A 67 -11.69 -7.53 0.10
C ILE A 67 -10.52 -8.38 -0.40
N ASP A 68 -10.80 -9.64 -0.65
CA ASP A 68 -9.90 -10.63 -1.27
C ASP A 68 -9.53 -10.31 -2.75
N THR A 69 -10.34 -9.50 -3.43
CA THR A 69 -10.33 -9.33 -4.89
C THR A 69 -9.97 -7.90 -5.32
N TYR A 70 -9.27 -7.15 -4.47
CA TYR A 70 -9.00 -5.72 -4.71
C TYR A 70 -8.32 -5.45 -6.06
N PHE A 71 -7.26 -6.22 -6.37
CA PHE A 71 -6.45 -6.09 -7.58
C PHE A 71 -6.99 -6.85 -8.79
N SER A 72 -8.01 -7.72 -8.62
CA SER A 72 -8.57 -8.52 -9.71
C SER A 72 -9.76 -7.84 -10.41
N LYS A 73 -10.39 -6.85 -9.78
CA LYS A 73 -11.51 -6.09 -10.38
C LYS A 73 -10.98 -5.00 -11.32
N ALA A 74 -11.58 -4.91 -12.50
CA ALA A 74 -11.22 -3.95 -13.54
C ALA A 74 -11.68 -2.50 -13.25
N SER A 75 -12.57 -2.29 -12.27
CA SER A 75 -13.10 -0.98 -11.92
C SER A 75 -12.30 -0.33 -10.79
N ASP A 76 -12.21 1.00 -10.84
CA ASP A 76 -11.67 1.81 -9.74
C ASP A 76 -12.41 1.56 -8.43
N ASP A 77 -11.72 1.83 -7.32
CA ASP A 77 -12.32 1.69 -6.01
C ASP A 77 -13.12 2.96 -5.74
N HIS A 78 -14.40 2.79 -5.39
CA HIS A 78 -15.27 3.90 -5.05
C HIS A 78 -14.90 4.50 -3.67
N ASP A 79 -14.19 3.75 -2.83
CA ASP A 79 -13.64 4.26 -1.57
C ASP A 79 -12.22 4.83 -1.78
N LYS A 80 -12.14 6.15 -1.96
CA LYS A 80 -10.87 6.86 -2.14
C LYS A 80 -9.96 6.81 -0.92
N SER A 81 -10.54 6.68 0.28
CA SER A 81 -9.75 6.59 1.52
C SER A 81 -9.06 5.24 1.60
N ARG A 82 -9.78 4.17 1.24
CA ARG A 82 -9.22 2.82 1.14
C ARG A 82 -8.16 2.72 0.05
N ASP A 83 -8.43 3.18 -1.16
CA ASP A 83 -7.43 3.15 -2.24
C ASP A 83 -6.14 3.89 -1.84
N ARG A 84 -6.26 5.05 -1.18
CA ARG A 84 -5.11 5.78 -0.68
C ARG A 84 -4.34 5.03 0.42
N ALA A 85 -5.04 4.35 1.33
CA ALA A 85 -4.39 3.52 2.33
C ALA A 85 -3.60 2.37 1.69
N ILE A 86 -4.20 1.68 0.71
CA ILE A 86 -3.53 0.59 -0.03
C ILE A 86 -2.34 1.12 -0.82
N GLN A 87 -2.44 2.33 -1.38
CA GLN A 87 -1.32 2.99 -2.05
C GLN A 87 -0.13 3.19 -1.09
N ILE A 88 -0.39 3.61 0.15
CA ILE A 88 0.64 3.75 1.19
C ILE A 88 1.25 2.37 1.49
N PHE A 89 0.45 1.32 1.61
CA PHE A 89 0.96 -0.04 1.85
C PHE A 89 1.92 -0.49 0.76
N ILE A 90 1.59 -0.25 -0.51
CA ILE A 90 2.49 -0.55 -1.63
C ILE A 90 3.78 0.25 -1.48
N CYS A 91 3.72 1.58 -1.35
CA CYS A 91 4.92 2.42 -1.31
C CYS A 91 5.84 2.12 -0.10
N LYS A 92 5.29 1.61 1.01
CA LYS A 92 6.07 1.28 2.21
C LYS A 92 6.55 -0.17 2.27
N SER A 93 6.11 -1.03 1.34
CA SER A 93 6.48 -2.44 1.29
C SER A 93 7.35 -2.81 0.09
N ILE A 94 7.87 -1.83 -0.64
CA ILE A 94 8.73 -2.05 -1.81
C ILE A 94 10.13 -1.50 -1.59
N HIS A 95 11.11 -2.06 -2.30
CA HIS A 95 12.47 -1.53 -2.35
C HIS A 95 12.47 -0.09 -2.84
N GLN A 96 13.34 0.76 -2.28
CA GLN A 96 13.36 2.21 -2.54
C GLN A 96 13.49 2.55 -4.04
N GLU A 97 14.29 1.78 -4.79
CA GLU A 97 14.45 1.99 -6.24
C GLU A 97 13.16 1.77 -7.05
N LEU A 98 12.19 1.03 -6.50
CA LEU A 98 10.91 0.77 -7.13
C LEU A 98 9.90 1.91 -6.95
N LEU A 99 10.19 2.89 -6.07
CA LEU A 99 9.31 4.04 -5.86
C LEU A 99 9.07 4.83 -7.15
N SER A 100 10.08 4.95 -8.01
CA SER A 100 9.98 5.61 -9.32
C SER A 100 8.91 5.01 -10.24
N TYR A 101 8.55 3.73 -10.05
CA TYR A 101 7.47 3.06 -10.79
C TYR A 101 6.08 3.35 -10.23
N THR A 102 6.02 3.95 -9.04
CA THR A 102 4.79 4.33 -8.34
C THR A 102 4.57 5.84 -8.29
N GLU A 103 5.61 6.63 -8.58
CA GLU A 103 5.54 8.09 -8.61
C GLU A 103 4.61 8.59 -9.71
N GLY A 104 3.82 9.62 -9.39
CA GLY A 104 2.85 10.21 -10.32
C GLY A 104 1.58 9.38 -10.57
N LEU A 105 1.50 8.16 -10.02
CA LEU A 105 0.30 7.33 -10.11
C LEU A 105 -0.67 7.70 -8.98
N HIS A 106 -1.96 7.78 -9.33
CA HIS A 106 -3.00 8.30 -8.44
C HIS A 106 -3.91 7.24 -7.82
N SER A 107 -3.65 5.96 -8.07
CA SER A 107 -4.40 4.86 -7.45
C SER A 107 -3.48 3.69 -7.06
N ALA A 108 -3.90 2.93 -6.06
CA ALA A 108 -3.19 1.72 -5.64
C ALA A 108 -3.14 0.68 -6.76
N ARG A 109 -4.19 0.58 -7.59
CA ARG A 109 -4.21 -0.33 -8.74
C ARG A 109 -3.19 0.05 -9.78
N SER A 110 -3.05 1.34 -10.10
CA SER A 110 -2.03 1.80 -11.04
C SER A 110 -0.63 1.49 -10.52
N ASN A 111 -0.37 1.72 -9.22
CA ASN A 111 0.91 1.34 -8.59
C ASN A 111 1.19 -0.16 -8.76
N PHE A 112 0.21 -1.00 -8.41
CA PHE A 112 0.34 -2.45 -8.53
C PHE A 112 0.57 -2.90 -9.97
N GLN A 113 -0.22 -2.40 -10.93
CA GLN A 113 -0.07 -2.76 -12.35
C GLN A 113 1.28 -2.32 -12.92
N SER A 114 1.80 -1.17 -12.50
CA SER A 114 3.13 -0.69 -12.90
C SER A 114 4.22 -1.65 -12.44
N LEU A 115 4.19 -2.04 -11.15
CA LEU A 115 5.12 -3.02 -10.58
C LEU A 115 4.94 -4.40 -11.25
N GLN A 116 3.71 -4.85 -11.46
CA GLN A 116 3.42 -6.11 -12.13
C GLN A 116 4.02 -6.13 -13.55
N LYS A 117 3.83 -5.07 -14.34
CA LYS A 117 4.44 -4.95 -15.68
C LYS A 117 5.96 -4.99 -15.64
N ARG A 118 6.59 -4.35 -14.64
CA ARG A 118 8.05 -4.36 -14.47
C ARG A 118 8.60 -5.77 -14.30
N PHE A 119 7.87 -6.64 -13.60
CA PHE A 119 8.31 -7.99 -13.25
C PHE A 119 7.65 -9.10 -14.06
N GLN A 120 6.67 -8.81 -14.93
CA GLN A 120 5.99 -9.80 -15.79
C GLN A 120 6.94 -10.67 -16.62
N HIS A 121 8.10 -10.14 -17.01
CA HIS A 121 9.11 -10.91 -17.75
C HIS A 121 10.10 -11.68 -16.85
N LYS A 122 10.28 -11.23 -15.60
CA LYS A 122 11.18 -11.86 -14.62
C LYS A 122 10.48 -12.90 -13.76
N SER A 123 9.17 -12.80 -13.56
CA SER A 123 8.40 -13.78 -12.80
C SER A 123 8.30 -15.14 -13.51
N TRP A 124 8.40 -15.18 -14.85
CA TRP A 124 8.42 -16.43 -15.60
C TRP A 124 9.59 -17.35 -15.22
N SER A 125 10.78 -16.81 -14.94
CA SER A 125 11.90 -17.66 -14.52
C SER A 125 11.62 -18.29 -13.16
N GLN A 126 10.93 -17.60 -12.26
CA GLN A 126 10.56 -18.13 -10.96
C GLN A 126 9.37 -19.08 -11.00
N VAL A 127 8.36 -18.79 -11.82
CA VAL A 127 7.28 -19.73 -12.12
C VAL A 127 7.88 -21.01 -12.70
N MET A 128 8.86 -20.92 -13.60
CA MET A 128 9.57 -22.08 -14.13
C MET A 128 10.41 -22.80 -13.08
N VAL A 129 11.09 -22.09 -12.16
CA VAL A 129 11.83 -22.72 -11.05
C VAL A 129 10.89 -23.44 -10.10
N ILE A 130 9.76 -22.84 -9.73
CA ILE A 130 8.74 -23.45 -8.86
C ILE A 130 8.08 -24.63 -9.57
N LEU A 131 7.71 -24.50 -10.85
CA LEU A 131 7.16 -25.60 -11.64
C LEU A 131 8.17 -26.73 -11.79
N ASN A 132 9.44 -26.42 -12.06
CA ASN A 132 10.50 -27.43 -12.16
C ASN A 132 10.74 -28.13 -10.81
N TRP A 133 10.68 -27.42 -9.70
CA TRP A 133 10.78 -28.02 -8.36
C TRP A 133 9.58 -28.95 -8.07
N ILE A 134 8.36 -28.50 -8.35
CA ILE A 134 7.13 -29.31 -8.20
C ILE A 134 7.15 -30.56 -9.11
N LEU A 135 7.63 -30.41 -10.35
CA LEU A 135 7.75 -31.54 -11.29
C LEU A 135 8.83 -32.54 -10.86
N ASN A 136 9.93 -32.09 -10.28
CA ASN A 136 10.99 -32.97 -9.78
C ASN A 136 10.63 -33.68 -8.47
N LEU A 137 9.74 -33.12 -7.65
CA LEU A 137 9.25 -33.80 -6.44
C LEU A 137 8.29 -34.96 -6.72
N ASN A 138 7.71 -35.04 -7.92
CA ASN A 138 6.86 -36.17 -8.35
C ASN A 138 7.66 -37.29 -9.03
N CYS A 139 9.00 -37.21 -9.00
CA CYS A 139 9.92 -38.14 -9.63
C CYS A 139 10.89 -38.77 -8.61
N GLU A 140 10.42 -39.17 -7.43
CA GLU A 140 11.10 -40.21 -6.64
C GLU A 140 10.14 -41.41 -6.50
N PRO A 141 10.53 -42.62 -6.94
CA PRO A 141 9.74 -43.85 -6.82
C PRO A 141 9.67 -44.39 -5.39
#